data_AF-A0A971W749-F1
#
_entry.id   AF-A0A971W749-F1
#
_cell.length_a   1.000
_cell.length_b   1.000
_cell.length_c   1.000
_cell.angle_alpha   90.00
_cell.angle_beta   90.00
_cell.angle_gamma   90.00
#
_symmetry.space_group_name_H-M   'P 1'
#
loop_
_entity.id
_entity.type
_entity.pdbx_description
1 polymer ?
#
loop_
_entity_poly.entity_id
_entity_poly.type
_entity_poly.pdbx_seq_one_letter_code
_entity_poly.pdbx_strand_id
1 'polypeptide(L)'
;MWIIYTDSKGHDYPLEIGYKLINSSAICHDYERITGYCRDGCPDYGSGGCPPYAPSVEGVAQQYPYGIMIYAKFLSRFKPAELAPDDFSLQDVVLSDLLNQLGYAVLARYPEGVFFLTCGHCQGCGTETCSFKLGEEECRKPERRAYSIAATGVDVTQTLQDIFNITLQWIKGEQQTEYIIKVMGLLCADPQWPPGLEAELESLLNSLECVKYGVDSPEARAVLDKRWAETL
;
A
#
# COMPACT_ATOMS: atom_id res chain seq x y z
N MET A 1 -5.99 9.37 10.38
CA MET A 1 -6.69 8.56 11.41
C MET A 1 -5.75 7.52 11.96
N TRP A 2 -6.04 6.99 13.16
CA TRP A 2 -5.29 5.87 13.72
C TRP A 2 -6.13 4.59 13.63
N ILE A 3 -5.49 3.50 13.25
CA ILE A 3 -6.09 2.17 13.27
C ILE A 3 -5.23 1.23 14.11
N ILE A 4 -5.84 0.16 14.60
CA ILE A 4 -5.12 -0.94 15.25
C ILE A 4 -5.17 -2.14 14.31
N TYR A 5 -4.04 -2.45 13.69
CA TYR A 5 -3.87 -3.71 12.95
C TYR A 5 -3.63 -4.84 13.95
N THR A 6 -4.38 -5.94 13.84
CA THR A 6 -4.23 -7.13 14.68
C THR A 6 -3.76 -8.28 13.79
N ASP A 7 -2.59 -8.86 14.11
CA ASP A 7 -2.09 -10.03 13.37
C ASP A 7 -2.85 -11.32 13.72
N SER A 8 -2.59 -12.40 12.98
CA SER A 8 -3.23 -13.70 13.21
C SER A 8 -2.93 -14.35 14.57
N LYS A 9 -1.95 -13.83 15.31
CA LYS A 9 -1.61 -14.25 16.67
C LYS A 9 -2.28 -13.36 17.73
N GLY A 10 -3.01 -12.31 17.32
CA GLY A 10 -3.69 -11.38 18.20
C GLY A 10 -2.80 -10.25 18.72
N HIS A 11 -1.64 -10.01 18.12
CA HIS A 11 -0.83 -8.83 18.48
C HIS A 11 -1.37 -7.59 17.78
N ASP A 12 -1.50 -6.53 18.55
CA ASP A 12 -2.03 -5.25 18.10
C ASP A 12 -0.89 -4.29 17.71
N TYR A 13 -1.00 -3.61 16.58
CA TYR A 13 -0.01 -2.68 16.06
C TYR A 13 -0.71 -1.38 15.63
N PRO A 14 -0.46 -0.25 16.31
CA PRO A 14 -1.07 1.01 15.91
C PRO A 14 -0.42 1.58 14.64
N LEU A 15 -1.26 1.97 13.68
CA LEU A 15 -0.85 2.51 12.40
C LEU A 15 -1.53 3.84 12.14
N GLU A 16 -0.79 4.80 11.61
CA GLU A 16 -1.34 6.05 11.11
C GLU A 16 -1.72 5.84 9.64
N ILE A 17 -3.00 6.08 9.31
CA ILE A 17 -3.49 6.11 7.94
C ILE A 17 -3.84 7.55 7.55
N GLY A 18 -3.43 7.94 6.36
CA GLY A 18 -3.91 9.15 5.70
C GLY A 18 -4.14 8.91 4.22
N TYR A 19 -4.95 9.78 3.63
CA TYR A 19 -5.32 9.69 2.23
C TYR A 19 -5.56 11.08 1.64
N LYS A 20 -5.49 11.19 0.32
CA LYS A 20 -5.90 12.36 -0.45
C LYS A 20 -6.57 11.94 -1.74
N LEU A 21 -7.66 12.62 -2.07
CA LEU A 21 -8.21 12.57 -3.42
C LEU A 21 -7.27 13.34 -4.34
N ILE A 22 -7.01 12.78 -5.51
CA ILE A 22 -6.02 13.31 -6.45
C ILE A 22 -6.57 13.29 -7.88
N ASN A 23 -6.02 14.19 -8.70
CA ASN A 23 -5.90 13.90 -10.12
C ASN A 23 -4.66 13.04 -10.32
N SER A 24 -4.75 11.98 -11.13
CA SER A 24 -3.65 11.03 -11.34
C SER A 24 -2.40 11.67 -11.95
N SER A 25 -2.53 12.83 -12.61
CA SER A 25 -1.37 13.63 -13.07
C SER A 25 -0.51 14.21 -11.94
N ALA A 26 -1.01 14.23 -10.69
CA ALA A 26 -0.23 14.64 -9.52
C ALA A 26 0.78 13.57 -9.07
N ILE A 27 0.73 12.36 -9.63
CA ILE A 27 1.64 11.27 -9.27
C ILE A 27 2.99 11.50 -9.96
N CYS A 28 4.03 11.73 -9.16
CA CYS A 28 5.39 11.90 -9.64
C CYS A 28 5.94 10.56 -10.13
N HIS A 29 6.57 10.56 -11.31
CA HIS A 29 7.04 9.33 -11.92
C HIS A 29 8.27 9.56 -12.80
N ASP A 30 9.06 8.50 -12.90
CA ASP A 30 10.24 8.38 -13.75
C ASP A 30 10.36 6.90 -14.13
N TYR A 31 9.71 6.54 -15.24
CA TYR A 31 9.50 5.14 -15.60
C TYR A 31 10.83 4.39 -15.77
N GLU A 32 11.80 4.98 -16.48
CA GLU A 32 13.08 4.33 -16.73
C GLU A 32 13.90 4.15 -15.44
N ARG A 33 14.01 5.19 -14.61
CA ARG A 33 14.77 5.12 -13.36
C ARG A 33 14.16 4.11 -12.39
N ILE A 34 12.85 4.20 -12.15
CA ILE A 34 12.19 3.38 -11.13
C ILE A 34 12.10 1.92 -11.57
N THR A 35 11.70 1.63 -12.81
CA THR A 35 11.65 0.25 -13.30
C THR A 35 13.05 -0.36 -13.49
N GLY A 36 14.07 0.48 -13.67
CA GLY A 36 15.47 0.08 -13.61
C GLY A 36 15.83 -0.60 -12.28
N TYR A 37 15.42 -0.04 -11.14
CA TYR A 37 15.63 -0.67 -9.84
C TYR A 37 14.94 -2.04 -9.72
N CYS A 38 13.74 -2.19 -10.30
CA CYS A 38 13.06 -3.48 -10.34
C CYS A 38 13.87 -4.51 -11.13
N ARG A 39 14.32 -4.14 -12.33
CA ARG A 39 15.09 -5.02 -13.22
C ARG A 39 16.40 -5.48 -12.60
N ASP A 40 17.09 -4.57 -11.91
CA ASP A 40 18.45 -4.80 -11.48
C ASP A 40 18.54 -5.56 -10.14
N GLY A 41 17.46 -5.61 -9.33
CA GLY A 41 17.53 -6.19 -7.99
C GLY A 41 16.24 -6.75 -7.37
N CYS A 42 15.09 -6.72 -8.05
CA CYS A 42 13.83 -7.19 -7.48
C CYS A 42 13.51 -8.64 -7.90
N PRO A 43 13.24 -9.57 -6.96
CA PRO A 43 12.88 -10.96 -7.29
C PRO A 43 11.54 -11.08 -8.04
N ASP A 44 10.65 -10.10 -7.88
CA ASP A 44 9.34 -10.07 -8.55
C ASP A 44 9.40 -9.55 -9.99
N TYR A 45 10.56 -9.10 -10.48
CA TYR A 45 10.72 -8.69 -11.88
C TYR A 45 10.28 -9.81 -12.84
N GLY A 46 9.45 -9.48 -13.84
CA GLY A 46 8.83 -10.45 -14.74
C GLY A 46 7.54 -11.10 -14.22
N SER A 47 7.05 -10.73 -13.04
CA SER A 47 5.68 -11.06 -12.61
C SER A 47 4.67 -10.17 -13.33
N GLY A 48 3.41 -10.63 -13.47
CA GLY A 48 2.37 -9.89 -14.18
C GLY A 48 2.03 -8.52 -13.58
N GLY A 49 2.24 -8.30 -12.28
CA GLY A 49 2.08 -6.98 -11.64
C GLY A 49 3.34 -6.11 -11.66
N CYS A 50 4.40 -6.55 -12.34
CA CYS A 50 5.73 -5.97 -12.33
C CYS A 50 6.25 -5.74 -13.76
N PRO A 51 7.35 -4.98 -13.97
CA PRO A 51 7.91 -4.78 -15.30
C PRO A 51 8.45 -6.12 -15.84
N PRO A 52 8.42 -6.34 -17.18
CA PRO A 52 7.97 -5.40 -18.22
C PRO A 52 6.45 -5.40 -18.46
N TYR A 53 5.68 -6.15 -17.67
CA TYR A 53 4.24 -6.38 -17.91
C TYR A 53 3.33 -5.37 -17.21
N ALA A 54 3.87 -4.56 -16.30
CA ALA A 54 3.17 -3.43 -15.70
C ALA A 54 3.14 -2.24 -16.68
N PRO A 55 2.00 -1.54 -16.81
CA PRO A 55 1.91 -0.34 -17.63
C PRO A 55 2.61 0.84 -16.94
N SER A 56 2.96 1.89 -17.70
CA SER A 56 3.41 3.15 -17.11
C SER A 56 2.26 3.89 -16.44
N VAL A 57 2.52 4.55 -15.32
CA VAL A 57 1.51 5.36 -14.62
C VAL A 57 1.03 6.52 -15.48
N GLU A 58 1.88 7.03 -16.39
CA GLU A 58 1.49 8.05 -17.37
C GLU A 58 0.35 7.56 -18.28
N GLY A 59 0.48 6.34 -18.84
CA GLY A 59 -0.57 5.75 -19.66
C GLY A 59 -1.82 5.40 -18.86
N VAL A 60 -1.65 4.94 -17.62
CA VAL A 60 -2.76 4.68 -16.69
C VAL A 60 -3.52 5.97 -16.38
N ALA A 61 -2.82 7.07 -16.08
CA ALA A 61 -3.42 8.35 -15.69
C ALA A 61 -4.29 8.97 -16.80
N GLN A 62 -4.03 8.65 -18.08
CA GLN A 62 -4.88 9.07 -19.20
C GLN A 62 -6.24 8.37 -19.20
N GLN A 63 -6.28 7.09 -18.81
CA GLN A 63 -7.52 6.30 -18.76
C GLN A 63 -8.24 6.45 -17.42
N TYR A 64 -7.48 6.67 -16.34
CA TYR A 64 -7.95 6.77 -14.98
C TYR A 64 -7.46 8.09 -14.33
N PRO A 65 -8.01 9.25 -14.74
CA PRO A 65 -7.51 10.57 -14.34
C PRO A 65 -7.83 10.98 -12.89
N TYR A 66 -8.68 10.24 -12.18
CA TYR A 66 -9.08 10.55 -10.80
C TYR A 66 -8.69 9.41 -9.88
N GLY A 67 -8.42 9.68 -8.60
CA GLY A 67 -8.14 8.61 -7.66
C GLY A 67 -8.02 9.04 -6.23
N ILE A 68 -7.73 8.07 -5.38
CA ILE A 68 -7.36 8.25 -3.98
C ILE A 68 -5.99 7.62 -3.75
N MET A 69 -5.07 8.41 -3.19
CA MET A 69 -3.79 7.92 -2.69
C MET A 69 -3.93 7.68 -1.20
N ILE A 70 -3.45 6.53 -0.73
CA ILE A 70 -3.59 6.11 0.67
C ILE A 70 -2.22 5.67 1.16
N TYR A 71 -1.78 6.23 2.29
CA TYR A 71 -0.59 5.75 2.99
C TYR A 71 -0.97 5.07 4.30
N ALA A 72 -0.15 4.10 4.69
CA ALA A 72 -0.11 3.57 6.04
C ALA A 72 1.30 3.72 6.59
N LYS A 73 1.41 4.24 7.82
CA LYS A 73 2.68 4.54 8.49
C LYS A 73 2.73 3.79 9.82
N PHE A 74 3.80 3.02 10.00
CA PHE A 74 4.13 2.31 11.22
C PHE A 74 5.24 3.08 11.94
N LEU A 75 4.97 3.62 13.13
CA LEU A 75 6.01 4.27 13.94
C LEU A 75 6.92 3.21 14.56
N SER A 76 8.24 3.33 14.35
CA SER A 76 9.20 2.31 14.79
C SER A 76 9.27 2.16 16.32
N ARG A 77 8.79 3.15 17.09
CA ARG A 77 8.60 3.00 18.54
C ARG A 77 7.63 1.88 18.92
N PHE A 78 6.70 1.53 18.02
CA PHE A 78 5.78 0.43 18.23
C PHE A 78 6.33 -0.91 17.79
N LYS A 79 7.54 -0.96 17.24
CA LYS A 79 8.18 -2.22 16.92
C LYS A 79 8.48 -2.96 18.24
N PRO A 80 8.21 -4.28 18.33
CA PRO A 80 8.63 -5.08 19.47
C PRO A 80 10.13 -4.92 19.75
N ALA A 81 10.50 -4.77 21.02
CA ALA A 81 11.88 -4.48 21.42
C ALA A 81 12.85 -5.63 21.14
N GLU A 82 12.34 -6.84 20.91
CA GLU A 82 13.12 -8.03 20.57
C GLU A 82 13.63 -8.01 19.13
N LEU A 83 13.04 -7.21 18.24
CA LEU A 83 13.48 -7.08 16.86
C LEU A 83 14.64 -6.08 16.75
N ALA A 84 15.65 -6.45 15.95
CA ALA A 84 16.81 -5.60 15.73
C ALA A 84 16.40 -4.23 15.15
N PRO A 85 17.11 -3.12 15.46
CA PRO A 85 16.79 -1.77 14.98
C PRO A 85 16.64 -1.67 13.45
N ASP A 86 17.42 -2.44 12.71
CA ASP A 86 17.48 -2.53 11.25
C ASP A 86 16.58 -3.62 10.66
N ASP A 87 15.90 -4.40 11.50
CA ASP A 87 14.85 -5.32 11.06
C ASP A 87 13.52 -4.55 10.93
N PHE A 88 13.03 -4.50 9.69
CA PHE A 88 11.76 -3.88 9.30
C PHE A 88 10.79 -4.89 8.70
N SER A 89 11.09 -6.19 8.77
CA SER A 89 10.27 -7.26 8.17
C SER A 89 8.84 -7.27 8.72
N LEU A 90 8.68 -7.05 10.02
CA LEU A 90 7.38 -6.91 10.65
C LEU A 90 6.60 -5.73 10.09
N GLN A 91 7.18 -4.53 10.07
CA GLN A 91 6.51 -3.35 9.54
C GLN A 91 6.16 -3.52 8.05
N ASP A 92 7.06 -4.13 7.27
CA ASP A 92 6.84 -4.42 5.86
C ASP A 92 5.61 -5.31 5.64
N VAL A 93 5.52 -6.41 6.39
CA VAL A 93 4.40 -7.35 6.36
C VAL A 93 3.10 -6.71 6.83
N VAL A 94 3.10 -6.03 7.97
CA VAL A 94 1.92 -5.37 8.55
C VAL A 94 1.35 -4.32 7.58
N LEU A 95 2.21 -3.46 7.04
CA LEU A 95 1.78 -2.41 6.12
C LEU A 95 1.33 -2.98 4.76
N SER A 96 2.03 -4.00 4.24
CA SER A 96 1.63 -4.69 3.01
C SER A 96 0.26 -5.34 3.16
N ASP A 97 0.06 -6.08 4.26
CA ASP A 97 -1.15 -6.87 4.45
C ASP A 97 -2.38 -5.96 4.55
N LEU A 98 -2.31 -4.93 5.40
CA LEU A 98 -3.37 -3.94 5.55
C LEU A 98 -3.77 -3.27 4.23
N LEU A 99 -2.79 -2.71 3.50
CA LEU A 99 -3.06 -1.98 2.27
C LEU A 99 -3.54 -2.92 1.16
N ASN A 100 -3.03 -4.15 1.08
CA ASN A 100 -3.54 -5.14 0.14
C ASN A 100 -4.96 -5.59 0.49
N GLN A 101 -5.26 -5.88 1.76
CA GLN A 101 -6.63 -6.20 2.19
C GLN A 101 -7.59 -5.07 1.82
N LEU A 102 -7.23 -3.81 2.08
CA LEU A 102 -8.04 -2.65 1.71
C LEU A 102 -8.24 -2.56 0.19
N GLY A 103 -7.16 -2.61 -0.59
CA GLY A 103 -7.25 -2.52 -2.05
C GLY A 103 -8.06 -3.65 -2.68
N TYR A 104 -7.92 -4.88 -2.19
CA TYR A 104 -8.72 -6.01 -2.66
C TYR A 104 -10.18 -5.95 -2.19
N ALA A 105 -10.46 -5.40 -1.01
CA ALA A 105 -11.84 -5.14 -0.58
C ALA A 105 -12.51 -4.11 -1.49
N VAL A 106 -11.78 -3.07 -1.89
CA VAL A 106 -12.26 -2.09 -2.89
C VAL A 106 -12.50 -2.75 -4.24
N LEU A 107 -11.55 -3.54 -4.77
CA LEU A 107 -11.73 -4.24 -6.05
C LEU A 107 -12.91 -5.24 -6.01
N ALA A 108 -13.14 -5.92 -4.88
CA ALA A 108 -14.28 -6.82 -4.75
C ALA A 108 -15.62 -6.08 -4.79
N ARG A 109 -15.67 -4.84 -4.30
CA ARG A 109 -16.87 -4.00 -4.31
C ARG A 109 -17.05 -3.23 -5.62
N TYR A 110 -15.95 -2.88 -6.26
CA TYR A 110 -15.88 -2.13 -7.52
C TYR A 110 -15.03 -2.93 -8.54
N PRO A 111 -15.56 -4.05 -9.07
CA PRO A 111 -14.80 -4.96 -9.93
C PRO A 111 -14.46 -4.37 -11.30
N GLU A 112 -15.11 -3.27 -11.69
CA GLU A 112 -14.87 -2.56 -12.94
C GLU A 112 -14.50 -1.10 -12.66
N GLY A 113 -13.65 -0.52 -13.52
CA GLY A 113 -13.38 0.92 -13.50
C GLY A 113 -12.38 1.40 -12.46
N VAL A 114 -11.75 0.48 -11.70
CA VAL A 114 -10.69 0.81 -10.72
C VAL A 114 -9.36 0.18 -11.12
N PHE A 115 -8.32 1.00 -11.20
CA PHE A 115 -6.94 0.58 -11.39
C PHE A 115 -6.21 0.60 -10.04
N PHE A 116 -5.80 -0.57 -9.56
CA PHE A 116 -5.16 -0.71 -8.25
C PHE A 116 -3.62 -0.72 -8.36
N LEU A 117 -3.01 0.37 -7.88
CA LEU A 117 -1.58 0.51 -7.61
C LEU A 117 -1.28 -0.04 -6.21
N THR A 118 -0.90 -1.32 -6.11
CA THR A 118 -0.58 -1.97 -4.84
C THR A 118 0.77 -1.53 -4.27
N CYS A 119 0.92 -1.58 -2.95
CA CYS A 119 2.21 -1.54 -2.30
C CYS A 119 2.89 -2.93 -2.35
N GLY A 120 4.04 -3.02 -3.02
CA GLY A 120 4.73 -4.30 -3.20
C GLY A 120 4.19 -5.08 -4.41
N HIS A 121 4.26 -6.41 -4.36
CA HIS A 121 3.87 -7.26 -5.49
C HIS A 121 2.38 -7.60 -5.51
N CYS A 122 1.87 -8.00 -6.69
CA CYS A 122 0.49 -8.46 -6.84
C CYS A 122 0.22 -9.73 -6.03
N GLN A 123 -0.92 -9.79 -5.35
CA GLN A 123 -1.37 -10.96 -4.57
C GLN A 123 -2.63 -11.63 -5.16
N GLY A 124 -3.00 -11.28 -6.39
CA GLY A 124 -4.27 -11.73 -7.00
C GLY A 124 -4.37 -13.24 -7.18
N CYS A 125 -3.23 -13.93 -7.30
CA CYS A 125 -3.12 -15.39 -7.40
C CYS A 125 -2.94 -16.09 -6.04
N GLY A 126 -2.93 -15.35 -4.92
CA GLY A 126 -2.61 -15.91 -3.60
C GLY A 126 -1.24 -16.58 -3.59
N THR A 127 -1.21 -17.89 -3.32
CA THR A 127 0.02 -18.70 -3.26
C THR A 127 0.39 -19.36 -4.59
N GLU A 128 -0.42 -19.20 -5.64
CA GLU A 128 -0.13 -19.81 -6.95
C GLU A 128 0.98 -19.06 -7.70
N THR A 129 1.87 -19.79 -8.37
CA THR A 129 2.94 -19.20 -9.21
C THR A 129 2.35 -18.36 -10.34
N CYS A 130 2.77 -17.09 -10.46
CA CYS A 130 2.28 -16.17 -11.49
C CYS A 130 2.42 -16.74 -12.92
N SER A 131 1.38 -16.60 -13.77
CA SER A 131 1.40 -17.06 -15.18
C SER A 131 2.60 -16.54 -15.97
N PHE A 132 2.95 -15.26 -15.80
CA PHE A 132 4.10 -14.66 -16.49
C PHE A 132 5.44 -15.28 -16.07
N LYS A 133 5.57 -15.72 -14.81
CA LYS A 133 6.75 -16.45 -14.33
C LYS A 133 6.83 -17.87 -14.90
N LEU A 134 5.75 -18.38 -15.47
CA LEU A 134 5.69 -19.66 -16.19
C LEU A 134 5.84 -19.50 -17.70
N GLY A 135 6.02 -18.27 -18.22
CA GLY A 135 6.16 -17.99 -19.65
C GLY A 135 4.84 -17.76 -20.40
N GLU A 136 3.72 -17.65 -19.67
CA GLU A 136 2.42 -17.32 -20.27
C GLU A 136 2.30 -15.82 -20.60
N GLU A 137 1.49 -15.50 -21.61
CA GLU A 137 1.29 -14.12 -22.08
C GLU A 137 0.15 -13.39 -21.33
N GLU A 138 -0.73 -14.12 -20.66
CA GLU A 138 -1.92 -13.58 -20.00
C GLU A 138 -1.97 -13.87 -18.50
N CYS A 139 -2.59 -12.96 -17.75
CA CYS A 139 -2.87 -13.18 -16.34
C CYS A 139 -4.02 -14.17 -16.20
N ARG A 140 -3.87 -15.20 -15.34
CA ARG A 140 -4.96 -16.14 -15.05
C ARG A 140 -6.07 -15.60 -14.14
N LYS A 141 -5.82 -14.46 -13.47
CA LYS A 141 -6.75 -13.74 -12.58
C LYS A 141 -6.78 -12.24 -12.95
N PRO A 142 -7.16 -11.88 -14.18
CA PRO A 142 -7.11 -10.50 -14.65
C PRO A 142 -7.92 -9.54 -13.76
N GLU A 143 -9.05 -10.00 -13.20
CA GLU A 143 -9.93 -9.26 -12.30
C GLU A 143 -9.32 -8.96 -10.92
N ARG A 144 -8.27 -9.69 -10.53
CA ARG A 144 -7.52 -9.47 -9.28
C ARG A 144 -6.10 -8.97 -9.53
N ARG A 145 -5.75 -8.68 -10.78
CA ARG A 145 -4.41 -8.22 -11.14
C ARG A 145 -4.23 -6.79 -10.64
N ALA A 146 -3.37 -6.64 -9.63
CA ALA A 146 -2.86 -5.36 -9.19
C ALA A 146 -1.46 -5.12 -9.75
N TYR A 147 -1.06 -3.86 -9.82
CA TYR A 147 0.27 -3.47 -10.31
C TYR A 147 1.03 -2.80 -9.18
N SER A 148 2.27 -3.22 -8.96
CA SER A 148 3.11 -2.55 -7.98
C SER A 148 3.24 -1.07 -8.34
N ILE A 149 3.02 -0.18 -7.38
CA ILE A 149 3.12 1.26 -7.64
C ILE A 149 4.47 1.63 -8.25
N ALA A 150 5.57 1.09 -7.73
CA ALA A 150 6.91 1.30 -8.28
C ALA A 150 7.09 0.65 -9.67
N ALA A 151 6.47 -0.51 -9.93
CA ALA A 151 6.53 -1.15 -11.24
C ALA A 151 5.90 -0.30 -12.37
N THR A 152 5.00 0.61 -12.02
CA THR A 152 4.40 1.55 -12.99
C THR A 152 5.25 2.80 -13.22
N GLY A 153 6.43 2.89 -12.61
CA GLY A 153 7.34 4.03 -12.76
C GLY A 153 7.15 5.14 -11.75
N VAL A 154 6.26 4.98 -10.76
CA VAL A 154 5.99 6.01 -9.75
C VAL A 154 7.21 6.20 -8.85
N ASP A 155 7.65 7.44 -8.71
CA ASP A 155 8.58 7.83 -7.66
C ASP A 155 7.81 8.02 -6.36
N VAL A 156 7.80 6.97 -5.53
CA VAL A 156 7.10 6.96 -4.25
C VAL A 156 7.65 8.02 -3.29
N THR A 157 8.95 8.32 -3.34
CA THR A 157 9.56 9.31 -2.45
C THR A 157 9.04 10.70 -2.78
N GLN A 158 9.09 11.08 -4.05
CA GLN A 158 8.62 12.39 -4.50
C GLN A 158 7.09 12.50 -4.37
N THR A 159 6.35 11.44 -4.70
CA THR A 159 4.89 11.40 -4.57
C THR A 159 4.42 11.60 -3.12
N LEU A 160 5.08 10.96 -2.15
CA LEU A 160 4.78 11.16 -0.73
C LEU A 160 5.06 12.60 -0.28
N GLN A 161 6.16 13.18 -0.75
CA GLN A 161 6.53 14.55 -0.42
C GLN A 161 5.53 15.56 -1.00
N ASP A 162 5.15 15.43 -2.27
CA ASP A 162 4.30 16.41 -2.96
C ASP A 162 2.84 16.30 -2.55
N ILE A 163 2.33 15.08 -2.39
CA ILE A 163 0.93 14.84 -2.03
C ILE A 163 0.72 14.99 -0.53
N PHE A 164 1.56 14.38 0.31
CA PHE A 164 1.31 14.29 1.74
C PHE A 164 2.22 15.17 2.60
N ASN A 165 3.24 15.81 2.02
CA ASN A 165 4.30 16.48 2.78
C ASN A 165 4.98 15.53 3.78
N ILE A 166 5.16 14.26 3.37
CA ILE A 166 5.84 13.23 4.15
C ILE A 166 7.16 12.87 3.46
N THR A 167 8.27 13.01 4.20
CA THR A 167 9.57 12.56 3.73
C THR A 167 9.73 11.06 3.95
N LEU A 168 10.04 10.29 2.90
CA LEU A 168 10.34 8.86 3.03
C LEU A 168 11.72 8.67 3.67
N GLN A 169 11.78 7.89 4.75
CA GLN A 169 13.03 7.58 5.44
C GLN A 169 13.62 6.29 4.87
N TRP A 170 14.67 6.43 4.06
CA TRP A 170 15.39 5.28 3.52
C TRP A 170 16.21 4.62 4.62
N ILE A 171 16.11 3.29 4.71
CA ILE A 171 16.92 2.48 5.60
C ILE A 171 18.38 2.59 5.15
N LYS A 172 19.25 3.07 6.05
CA LYS A 172 20.68 3.25 5.78
C LYS A 172 21.50 2.63 6.91
N GLY A 173 22.17 1.52 6.59
CA GLY A 173 22.97 0.78 7.57
C GLY A 173 22.09 0.26 8.71
N GLU A 174 22.65 0.24 9.92
CA GLU A 174 22.04 -0.38 11.11
C GLU A 174 21.13 0.59 11.90
N GLN A 175 20.80 1.76 11.34
CA GLN A 175 20.02 2.79 12.05
C GLN A 175 18.51 2.58 11.87
N GLN A 176 17.78 2.63 12.99
CA GLN A 176 16.32 2.63 12.98
C GLN A 176 15.77 3.96 12.44
N THR A 177 14.87 3.88 11.48
CA THR A 177 14.04 5.02 11.04
C THR A 177 12.96 5.33 12.08
N GLU A 178 12.45 6.55 12.13
CA GLU A 178 11.34 6.92 13.01
C GLU A 178 10.06 6.18 12.67
N TYR A 179 9.88 5.86 11.38
CA TYR A 179 8.77 5.10 10.87
C TYR A 179 9.13 4.35 9.59
N ILE A 180 8.29 3.38 9.25
CA ILE A 180 8.17 2.81 7.92
C ILE A 180 6.82 3.22 7.35
N ILE A 181 6.78 3.54 6.06
CA ILE A 181 5.57 3.98 5.38
C ILE A 181 5.43 3.25 4.06
N LYS A 182 4.20 2.86 3.73
CA LYS A 182 3.83 2.36 2.41
C LYS A 182 2.68 3.17 1.87
N VAL A 183 2.59 3.22 0.55
CA VAL A 183 1.56 3.93 -0.18
C VAL A 183 0.97 3.03 -1.25
N MET A 184 -0.33 3.18 -1.46
CA MET A 184 -1.07 2.57 -2.55
C MET A 184 -1.94 3.63 -3.25
N GLY A 185 -2.41 3.31 -4.44
CA GLY A 185 -3.31 4.17 -5.21
C GLY A 185 -4.47 3.39 -5.79
N LEU A 186 -5.65 3.99 -5.77
CA LEU A 186 -6.84 3.48 -6.45
C LEU A 186 -7.30 4.55 -7.44
N LEU A 187 -7.13 4.28 -8.74
CA LEU A 187 -7.42 5.23 -9.80
C LEU A 187 -8.69 4.80 -10.53
N CYS A 188 -9.45 5.76 -11.05
CA CYS A 188 -10.73 5.54 -11.70
C CYS A 188 -10.97 6.57 -12.83
N ALA A 189 -11.90 6.24 -13.72
CA ALA A 189 -12.33 7.16 -14.78
C ALA A 189 -13.42 8.15 -14.32
N ASP A 190 -14.17 7.80 -13.29
CA ASP A 190 -15.32 8.57 -12.80
C ASP A 190 -14.90 9.57 -11.70
N PRO A 191 -15.03 10.89 -11.90
CA PRO A 191 -14.67 11.89 -10.88
C PRO A 191 -15.51 11.82 -9.60
N GLN A 192 -16.69 11.19 -9.62
CA GLN A 192 -17.54 11.04 -8.45
C GLN A 192 -17.15 9.84 -7.59
N TRP A 193 -16.36 8.91 -8.14
CA TRP A 193 -15.97 7.69 -7.44
C TRP A 193 -15.03 7.95 -6.25
N PRO A 194 -13.97 8.79 -6.33
CA PRO A 194 -13.08 9.00 -5.19
C PRO A 194 -13.78 9.63 -3.97
N PRO A 195 -14.64 10.66 -4.10
CA PRO A 195 -15.44 11.15 -2.96
C PRO A 195 -16.40 10.11 -2.39
N GLY A 196 -16.97 9.25 -3.24
CA GLY A 196 -17.81 8.13 -2.80
C GLY A 196 -17.02 7.13 -1.97
N LEU A 197 -15.82 6.76 -2.43
CA LEU A 197 -14.93 5.87 -1.68
C LEU A 197 -14.43 6.51 -0.38
N GLU A 198 -14.10 7.80 -0.38
CA GLU A 198 -13.73 8.54 0.83
C GLU A 198 -14.81 8.43 1.92
N ALA A 199 -16.08 8.59 1.54
CA ALA A 199 -17.21 8.47 2.46
C ALA A 199 -17.39 7.05 3.04
N GLU A 200 -16.98 6.01 2.31
CA GLU A 200 -17.07 4.61 2.73
C GLU A 200 -15.78 4.10 3.40
N LEU A 201 -14.66 4.85 3.35
CA LEU A 201 -13.34 4.34 3.67
C LEU A 201 -13.21 3.82 5.11
N GLU A 202 -13.80 4.53 6.08
CA GLU A 202 -13.81 4.09 7.48
C GLU A 202 -14.57 2.76 7.63
N SER A 203 -15.72 2.63 6.96
CA SER A 203 -16.50 1.39 6.98
C SER A 203 -15.75 0.24 6.31
N LEU A 204 -15.01 0.50 5.24
CA LEU A 204 -14.18 -0.49 4.56
C LEU A 204 -13.02 -0.93 5.47
N LEU A 205 -12.32 0.00 6.11
CA LEU A 205 -11.27 -0.31 7.09
C LEU A 205 -11.81 -1.17 8.23
N ASN A 206 -12.98 -0.83 8.78
CA ASN A 206 -13.64 -1.61 9.83
C ASN A 206 -14.10 -3.01 9.39
N SER A 207 -14.17 -3.26 8.08
CA SER A 207 -14.55 -4.57 7.54
C SER A 207 -13.37 -5.51 7.31
N LEU A 208 -12.13 -5.02 7.43
CA LEU A 208 -10.93 -5.81 7.17
C LEU A 208 -10.68 -6.79 8.32
N GLU A 209 -10.22 -8.01 7.98
CA GLU A 209 -9.94 -9.06 8.96
C GLU A 209 -8.86 -8.63 9.96
N CYS A 210 -7.89 -7.83 9.50
CA CYS A 210 -6.82 -7.29 10.32
C CYS A 210 -7.24 -6.10 11.21
N VAL A 211 -8.49 -5.61 11.15
CA VAL A 211 -8.97 -4.48 11.95
C VAL A 211 -10.01 -4.98 12.95
N LYS A 212 -9.54 -5.30 14.16
CA LYS A 212 -10.40 -5.86 15.22
C LYS A 212 -11.22 -4.80 15.98
N TYR A 213 -10.63 -3.63 16.18
CA TYR A 213 -11.26 -2.53 16.90
C TYR A 213 -11.70 -1.49 15.89
N GLY A 214 -12.91 -0.93 16.07
CA GLY A 214 -13.41 0.09 15.17
C GLY A 214 -12.43 1.27 15.08
N VAL A 215 -12.24 1.80 13.87
CA VAL A 215 -11.46 3.03 13.64
C VAL A 215 -11.97 4.11 14.58
N ASP A 216 -11.04 4.77 15.26
CA ASP A 216 -11.31 5.81 16.27
C ASP A 216 -12.25 5.40 17.43
N SER A 217 -12.52 4.11 17.63
CA SER A 217 -13.32 3.60 18.75
C SER A 217 -12.63 3.80 20.11
N PRO A 218 -13.38 3.79 21.23
CA PRO A 218 -12.79 3.86 22.57
C PRO A 218 -11.74 2.76 22.84
N GLU A 219 -11.99 1.55 22.34
CA GLU A 219 -11.08 0.40 22.47
C GLU A 219 -9.80 0.63 21.67
N ALA A 220 -9.91 1.09 20.42
CA ALA A 220 -8.76 1.42 19.59
C ALA A 220 -7.88 2.50 20.25
N ARG A 221 -8.51 3.55 20.80
CA ARG A 221 -7.81 4.61 21.54
C ARG A 221 -7.12 4.09 22.79
N ALA A 222 -7.77 3.22 23.56
CA ALA A 222 -7.15 2.62 24.75
C ALA A 222 -5.91 1.79 24.40
N VAL A 223 -5.93 1.05 23.29
CA VAL A 223 -4.75 0.31 22.79
C VAL A 223 -3.65 1.29 22.37
N LEU A 224 -3.99 2.33 21.61
CA LEU A 224 -3.04 3.36 21.16
C LEU A 224 -2.36 4.05 22.34
N ASP A 225 -3.13 4.52 23.32
CA ASP A 225 -2.64 5.23 24.50
C ASP A 225 -1.71 4.36 25.33
N LYS A 226 -2.09 3.09 25.53
CA LYS A 226 -1.23 2.10 26.21
C LYS A 226 0.10 1.94 25.49
N ARG A 227 0.09 1.79 24.16
CA ARG A 227 1.32 1.64 23.37
C ARG A 227 2.17 2.89 23.37
N TRP A 228 1.56 4.08 23.45
CA TRP A 228 2.30 5.32 23.62
C TRP A 228 3.03 5.36 24.96
N ALA A 229 2.36 4.96 26.04
CA ALA A 229 2.92 4.96 27.39
C ALA A 229 4.07 3.94 27.59
N GLU A 230 4.04 2.79 26.89
CA GLU A 230 5.09 1.78 26.95
C GLU A 230 6.40 2.18 26.26
N THR A 231 6.37 3.26 25.47
CA THR A 231 7.50 3.73 24.64
C THR A 231 8.15 5.02 25.14
N LEU A 232 7.71 5.53 26.30
CA LEU A 232 8.30 6.65 27.05
C LEU A 232 9.35 6.14 28.03
#